data_AF-A0A7X6M922-F1
#
_entry.id   AF-A0A7X6M922-F1
#
_cell.length_a   1.000
_cell.length_b   1.000
_cell.length_c   1.000
_cell.angle_alpha   90.00
_cell.angle_beta   90.00
_cell.angle_gamma   90.00
#
_symmetry.space_group_name_H-M   'P 1'
#
loop_
_entity.id
_entity.type
_entity.pdbx_description
1 polymer ?
#
loop_
_entity_poly.entity_id
_entity_poly.type
_entity_poly.pdbx_seq_one_letter_code
_entity_poly.pdbx_strand_id
1 'polypeptide(L)'
;MQGNSRPEQVRVEVSTFRYALAAELRRIRLTLNQANCIADALMDTQVTSGVAVRVPAVYANVADAFGLANNDHLPLATYGSRWDIDEQALLDYLRTLGPTADHALHDAVSRWWASDHEDRVSVQGWRAVGLRVIDTDAFKDGPPF
;
A
#
# COMPACT_ATOMS: atom_id res chain seq x y z
N MET A 1 39.91 -18.62 12.94
CA MET A 1 38.45 -18.36 13.03
C MET A 1 38.26 -16.87 13.24
N GLN A 2 38.10 -16.12 12.17
CA GLN A 2 37.94 -14.66 12.20
C GLN A 2 36.46 -14.32 12.38
N GLY A 3 36.16 -13.41 13.31
CA GLY A 3 34.80 -13.05 13.67
C GLY A 3 34.08 -12.35 12.53
N ASN A 4 32.87 -12.83 12.22
CA ASN A 4 31.87 -12.01 11.54
C ASN A 4 31.57 -10.81 12.45
N SER A 5 32.07 -9.64 12.06
CA SER A 5 31.80 -8.40 12.78
C SER A 5 30.31 -8.09 12.68
N ARG A 6 29.69 -7.71 13.80
CA ARG A 6 28.25 -7.35 13.88
C ARG A 6 27.73 -6.49 12.72
N PRO A 7 28.49 -5.51 12.17
CA PRO A 7 28.07 -4.73 11.02
C PRO A 7 27.77 -5.55 9.75
N GLU A 8 28.56 -6.58 9.46
CA GLU A 8 28.35 -7.43 8.28
C GLU A 8 27.11 -8.31 8.44
N GLN A 9 26.88 -8.84 9.64
CA GLN A 9 25.66 -9.60 9.94
C GLN A 9 24.40 -8.73 9.76
N VAL A 10 24.41 -7.50 10.30
CA VAL A 10 23.29 -6.56 10.15
C VAL A 10 23.03 -6.24 8.66
N ARG A 11 24.07 -6.04 7.86
CA ARG A 11 23.91 -5.79 6.41
C ARG A 11 23.23 -6.95 5.69
N VAL A 12 23.61 -8.18 6.02
CA VAL A 12 23.02 -9.40 5.43
C VAL A 12 21.56 -9.55 5.85
N GLU A 13 21.25 -9.36 7.13
CA GLU A 13 19.88 -9.44 7.66
C GLU A 13 18.97 -8.38 7.04
N VAL A 14 19.42 -7.12 6.96
CA VAL A 14 18.67 -6.04 6.30
C VAL A 14 18.45 -6.33 4.82
N SER A 15 19.47 -6.84 4.13
CA SER A 15 19.35 -7.21 2.71
C SER A 15 18.32 -8.33 2.52
N THR A 16 18.37 -9.35 3.37
CA THR A 16 17.43 -10.48 3.36
C THR A 16 16.00 -9.99 3.58
N PHE A 17 15.79 -9.10 4.54
CA PHE A 17 14.48 -8.52 4.80
C PHE A 17 13.96 -7.73 3.59
N ARG A 18 14.80 -6.89 2.97
CA ARG A 18 14.42 -6.14 1.75
C ARG A 18 14.05 -7.06 0.59
N TYR A 19 14.74 -8.18 0.41
CA TYR A 19 14.38 -9.18 -0.61
C TYR A 19 13.02 -9.81 -0.32
N ALA A 20 12.70 -10.11 0.93
CA ALA A 20 11.40 -10.64 1.32
C ALA A 20 10.28 -9.63 1.03
N LEU A 21 10.44 -8.36 1.41
CA LEU A 21 9.45 -7.32 1.11
C LEU A 21 9.24 -7.15 -0.41
N ALA A 22 10.32 -7.10 -1.19
CA ALA A 22 10.24 -7.00 -2.64
C ALA A 22 9.56 -8.23 -3.28
N ALA A 23 9.70 -9.41 -2.70
CA ALA A 23 8.99 -10.61 -3.14
C ALA A 23 7.49 -10.51 -2.86
N GLU A 24 7.08 -10.00 -1.70
CA GLU A 24 5.67 -9.79 -1.37
C GLU A 24 5.01 -8.75 -2.29
N LEU A 25 5.67 -7.61 -2.54
CA LEU A 25 5.14 -6.58 -3.44
C LEU A 25 4.82 -7.09 -4.86
N ARG A 26 5.54 -8.13 -5.32
CA ARG A 26 5.27 -8.76 -6.63
C ARG A 26 4.04 -9.68 -6.61
N ARG A 27 3.62 -10.16 -5.44
CA ARG A 27 2.45 -11.03 -5.26
C ARG A 27 1.18 -10.22 -4.99
N ILE A 28 1.32 -9.02 -4.45
CA ILE A 28 0.19 -8.11 -4.26
C ILE A 28 -0.43 -7.78 -5.64
N ARG A 29 -1.76 -7.82 -5.70
CA ARG A 29 -2.60 -7.59 -6.88
C ARG A 29 -3.60 -6.50 -6.52
N LEU A 30 -3.24 -5.27 -6.89
CA LEU A 30 -4.10 -4.11 -6.73
C LEU A 30 -4.29 -3.47 -8.11
N THR A 31 -5.45 -2.88 -8.34
CA THR A 31 -5.63 -1.93 -9.44
C THR A 31 -4.93 -0.62 -9.11
N LEU A 32 -4.71 0.22 -10.12
CA LEU A 32 -4.15 1.56 -9.91
C LEU A 32 -5.01 2.36 -8.92
N ASN A 33 -6.33 2.32 -9.10
CA ASN A 33 -7.28 3.02 -8.23
C ASN A 33 -7.27 2.48 -6.79
N GLN A 34 -7.20 1.16 -6.61
CA GLN A 34 -7.08 0.59 -5.27
C GLN A 34 -5.79 1.01 -4.58
N ALA A 35 -4.65 1.02 -5.29
CA ALA A 35 -3.38 1.47 -4.72
C ALA A 35 -3.41 2.95 -4.32
N ASN A 36 -3.97 3.81 -5.18
CA ASN A 36 -4.14 5.23 -4.89
C ASN A 36 -5.10 5.45 -3.70
N CYS A 37 -6.20 4.71 -3.65
CA CYS A 37 -7.14 4.76 -2.53
C CYS A 37 -6.49 4.36 -1.20
N ILE A 38 -5.68 3.30 -1.18
CA ILE A 38 -4.93 2.90 0.01
C ILE A 38 -3.97 4.02 0.44
N ALA A 39 -3.27 4.64 -0.51
CA ALA A 39 -2.34 5.73 -0.22
C ALA A 39 -3.04 6.95 0.40
N ASP A 40 -4.21 7.30 -0.14
CA ASP A 40 -5.09 8.38 0.34
C ASP A 40 -5.59 8.08 1.77
N ALA A 41 -6.17 6.90 1.99
CA ALA A 41 -6.67 6.47 3.29
C ALA A 41 -5.56 6.45 4.37
N LEU A 42 -4.35 6.00 4.03
CA LEU A 42 -3.22 5.98 4.95
C LEU A 42 -2.65 7.38 5.25
N MET A 43 -2.89 8.38 4.39
CA MET A 43 -2.52 9.76 4.67
C MET A 43 -3.44 10.40 5.72
N ASP A 44 -4.75 10.17 5.59
CA ASP A 44 -5.77 10.81 6.43
C ASP A 44 -5.75 10.26 7.88
N THR A 45 -5.26 9.03 8.07
CA THR A 45 -5.07 8.42 9.40
C THR A 45 -3.86 8.94 10.20
N GLN A 46 -3.09 9.92 9.71
CA GLN A 46 -1.90 10.43 10.41
C GLN A 46 -2.18 11.29 11.67
N VAL A 47 -3.43 11.46 12.09
CA VAL A 47 -3.77 12.12 13.37
C VAL A 47 -3.92 11.07 14.48
N THR A 48 -2.80 10.55 15.00
CA THR A 48 -2.58 10.30 16.45
C THR A 48 -1.17 9.72 16.66
N SER A 49 -0.29 10.54 17.22
CA SER A 49 1.10 10.26 17.56
C SER A 49 1.29 9.26 18.71
N GLY A 50 0.38 8.29 18.90
CA GLY A 50 0.35 7.42 20.08
C GLY A 50 0.40 5.91 19.85
N VAL A 51 0.05 5.39 18.67
CA VAL A 51 -0.19 3.93 18.52
C VAL A 51 0.20 3.43 17.12
N ALA A 52 1.45 2.96 16.92
CA ALA A 52 1.78 2.16 15.75
C ALA A 52 3.05 1.30 15.93
N VAL A 53 3.05 0.41 16.93
CA VAL A 53 3.96 -0.76 16.99
C VAL A 53 3.16 -2.06 16.84
N ARG A 54 2.05 -2.03 16.07
CA ARG A 54 1.23 -3.22 15.83
C ARG A 54 1.04 -3.45 14.34
N VAL A 55 1.50 -4.61 13.90
CA VAL A 55 1.17 -5.28 12.64
C VAL A 55 -0.26 -5.84 12.77
N PRO A 56 -1.15 -5.79 11.75
CA PRO A 56 -1.06 -5.22 10.40
C PRO A 56 -1.65 -3.81 10.32
N ALA A 57 -0.93 -2.87 9.72
CA ALA A 57 -1.28 -1.45 9.69
C ALA A 57 -2.18 -1.08 8.50
N VAL A 58 -2.08 -1.76 7.35
CA VAL A 58 -2.79 -1.30 6.15
C VAL A 58 -4.27 -1.59 6.23
N TYR A 59 -4.66 -2.85 6.51
CA TYR A 59 -6.07 -3.22 6.62
C TYR A 59 -6.81 -2.39 7.67
N ALA A 60 -6.25 -2.29 8.89
CA ALA A 60 -6.90 -1.60 10.00
C ALA A 60 -7.11 -0.11 9.70
N ASN A 61 -6.07 0.59 9.24
CA ASN A 61 -6.18 2.02 8.92
C ASN A 61 -7.13 2.28 7.74
N VAL A 62 -7.12 1.43 6.70
CA VAL A 62 -8.06 1.57 5.57
C VAL A 62 -9.50 1.30 6.00
N ALA A 63 -9.72 0.27 6.83
CA ALA A 63 -11.05 -0.03 7.37
C ALA A 63 -11.59 1.11 8.26
N ASP A 64 -10.74 1.67 9.11
CA ASP A 64 -11.10 2.81 9.97
C ASP A 64 -11.41 4.06 9.12
N ALA A 65 -10.58 4.37 8.11
CA ALA A 65 -10.81 5.49 7.20
C ALA A 65 -12.13 5.35 6.42
N PHE A 66 -12.43 4.15 5.91
CA PHE A 66 -13.70 3.88 5.22
C PHE A 66 -14.87 3.98 6.18
N GLY A 67 -14.72 3.45 7.41
CA GLY A 67 -15.73 3.56 8.46
C GLY A 67 -16.04 5.01 8.83
N LEU A 68 -15.03 5.86 8.97
CA LEU A 68 -15.21 7.29 9.26
C LEU A 68 -15.89 8.02 8.09
N ALA A 69 -15.42 7.81 6.85
CA ALA A 69 -15.99 8.44 5.67
C ALA A 69 -17.46 8.05 5.42
N ASN A 70 -17.86 6.83 5.79
CA ASN A 70 -19.24 6.36 5.66
C ASN A 70 -20.16 6.78 6.82
N ASN A 71 -19.60 7.13 7.99
CA ASN A 71 -20.38 7.52 9.17
C ASN A 71 -20.52 9.03 9.36
N ASP A 72 -19.63 9.84 8.79
CA ASP A 72 -19.77 11.29 8.83
C ASP A 72 -21.06 11.72 8.11
N HIS A 73 -22.00 12.31 8.85
CA HIS A 73 -23.28 12.81 8.34
C HIS A 73 -23.17 14.01 7.38
N LEU A 74 -21.98 14.22 6.80
CA LEU A 74 -21.68 15.20 5.78
C LEU A 74 -21.69 14.51 4.41
N PRO A 75 -22.12 15.19 3.33
CA PRO A 75 -22.12 14.63 1.97
C PRO A 75 -20.69 14.61 1.40
N LEU A 76 -19.75 13.97 2.10
CA LEU A 76 -18.41 13.70 1.58
C LEU A 76 -18.47 12.45 0.70
N ALA A 77 -17.85 12.52 -0.48
CA ALA A 77 -17.72 11.37 -1.36
C ALA A 77 -16.93 10.27 -0.63
N THR A 78 -17.51 9.07 -0.55
CA THR A 78 -16.86 7.86 -0.03
C THR A 78 -15.60 7.56 -0.82
N TYR A 79 -14.67 6.78 -0.25
CA TYR A 79 -13.45 6.40 -0.96
C TYR A 79 -13.75 5.59 -2.23
N GLY A 80 -14.77 4.73 -2.17
CA GLY A 80 -15.26 3.95 -3.31
C GLY A 80 -15.75 4.83 -4.46
N SER A 81 -16.50 5.89 -4.15
CA SER A 81 -16.94 6.85 -5.17
C SER A 81 -15.81 7.75 -5.70
N ARG A 82 -14.88 8.17 -4.82
CA ARG A 82 -13.73 9.00 -5.20
C ARG A 82 -12.77 8.26 -6.14
N TRP A 83 -12.52 6.99 -5.86
CA TRP A 83 -11.51 6.19 -6.56
C TRP A 83 -12.11 5.18 -7.54
N ASP A 84 -13.43 5.10 -7.71
CA ASP A 84 -14.08 4.10 -8.57
C ASP A 84 -13.68 2.66 -8.17
N ILE A 85 -13.86 2.33 -6.88
CA ILE A 85 -13.53 1.01 -6.32
C ILE A 85 -14.67 0.43 -5.47
N ASP A 86 -14.69 -0.90 -5.36
CA ASP A 86 -15.45 -1.62 -4.34
C ASP A 86 -14.65 -1.65 -3.03
N GLU A 87 -15.08 -0.85 -2.05
CA GLU A 87 -14.45 -0.74 -0.72
C GLU A 87 -14.42 -2.09 0.00
N GLN A 88 -15.52 -2.85 -0.05
CA GLN A 88 -15.64 -4.11 0.69
C GLN A 88 -14.74 -5.18 0.07
N ALA A 89 -14.72 -5.29 -1.27
CA ALA A 89 -13.82 -6.20 -1.96
C ALA A 89 -12.35 -5.87 -1.69
N LEU A 90 -12.00 -4.59 -1.61
CA LEU A 90 -10.65 -4.16 -1.23
C LEU A 90 -10.31 -4.56 0.21
N LEU A 91 -11.21 -4.32 1.17
CA LEU A 91 -11.00 -4.72 2.57
C LEU A 91 -10.86 -6.24 2.72
N ASP A 92 -11.68 -7.02 2.02
CA ASP A 92 -11.58 -8.47 2.03
C ASP A 92 -10.25 -8.94 1.44
N TYR A 93 -9.77 -8.31 0.37
CA TYR A 93 -8.45 -8.60 -0.18
C TYR A 93 -7.33 -8.27 0.82
N LEU A 94 -7.33 -7.07 1.41
CA LEU A 94 -6.31 -6.63 2.36
C LEU A 94 -6.25 -7.54 3.60
N ARG A 95 -7.40 -8.06 4.06
CA ARG A 95 -7.48 -9.01 5.17
C ARG A 95 -6.80 -10.36 4.88
N THR A 96 -6.61 -10.72 3.60
CA THR A 96 -5.88 -11.93 3.21
C THR A 96 -4.35 -11.76 3.24
N LEU A 97 -3.85 -10.52 3.34
CA LEU A 97 -2.42 -10.26 3.34
C LEU A 97 -1.80 -10.74 4.66
N GLY A 98 -0.76 -11.56 4.53
CA GLY A 98 0.05 -11.95 5.69
C GLY A 98 0.83 -10.75 6.26
N PRO A 99 1.32 -10.84 7.50
CA PRO A 99 2.09 -9.78 8.18
C PRO A 99 3.21 -9.15 7.35
N THR A 100 3.97 -9.97 6.61
CA THR A 100 5.07 -9.49 5.77
C THR A 100 4.57 -8.72 4.55
N ALA A 101 3.46 -9.15 3.94
CA ALA A 101 2.88 -8.48 2.79
C ALA A 101 2.22 -7.15 3.17
N ASP A 102 1.53 -7.10 4.32
CA ASP A 102 1.00 -5.86 4.89
C ASP A 102 2.12 -4.84 5.15
N HIS A 103 3.22 -5.28 5.78
CA HIS A 103 4.36 -4.40 6.03
C HIS A 103 5.05 -3.94 4.75
N ALA A 104 5.19 -4.84 3.76
CA ALA A 104 5.75 -4.49 2.46
C ALA A 104 4.90 -3.42 1.75
N LEU A 105 3.57 -3.56 1.79
CA LEU A 105 2.64 -2.59 1.23
C LEU A 105 2.73 -1.24 1.94
N HIS A 106 2.74 -1.24 3.27
CA HIS A 106 2.92 -0.02 4.06
C HIS A 106 4.24 0.70 3.74
N ASP A 107 5.36 -0.03 3.67
CA ASP A 107 6.66 0.52 3.26
C ASP A 107 6.62 1.11 1.85
N ALA A 108 6.00 0.41 0.88
CA ALA A 108 5.86 0.91 -0.48
C ALA A 108 5.05 2.21 -0.56
N VAL A 109 3.92 2.29 0.16
CA VAL A 109 3.11 3.52 0.25
C VAL A 109 3.90 4.66 0.92
N SER A 110 4.66 4.36 1.96
CA SER A 110 5.49 5.36 2.65
C SER A 110 6.57 5.93 1.73
N ARG A 111 7.26 5.06 0.97
CA ARG A 111 8.26 5.49 -0.03
C ARG A 111 7.61 6.24 -1.21
N TRP A 112 6.39 5.88 -1.56
CA TRP A 112 5.62 6.56 -2.61
C TRP A 112 5.27 7.99 -2.20
N TRP A 113 4.79 8.18 -0.96
CA TRP A 113 4.53 9.49 -0.38
C TRP A 113 5.79 10.38 -0.29
N ALA A 114 6.93 9.78 0.02
CA ALA A 114 8.21 10.48 0.07
C ALA A 114 8.80 10.81 -1.32
N SER A 115 8.18 10.33 -2.41
CA SER A 115 8.66 10.55 -3.76
C SER A 115 8.08 11.83 -4.36
N ASP A 116 8.95 12.67 -4.94
CA ASP A 116 8.60 14.01 -5.45
C ASP A 116 8.28 14.01 -6.95
N HIS A 117 7.70 12.91 -7.47
CA HIS A 117 7.53 12.72 -8.91
C HIS A 117 6.17 13.23 -9.40
N GLU A 118 6.17 13.96 -10.52
CA GLU A 118 4.97 14.40 -11.23
C GLU A 118 4.04 13.21 -11.58
N ASP A 119 4.60 12.02 -11.80
CA ASP A 119 3.90 10.79 -12.15
C ASP A 119 3.48 9.91 -10.96
N ARG A 120 3.44 10.44 -9.71
CA ARG A 120 3.19 9.61 -8.52
C ARG A 120 1.89 8.80 -8.61
N VAL A 121 0.79 9.39 -9.08
CA VAL A 121 -0.54 8.73 -9.15
C VAL A 121 -0.69 7.87 -10.43
N SER A 122 0.40 7.26 -10.90
CA SER A 122 0.43 6.47 -12.13
C SER A 122 0.96 5.05 -11.89
N VAL A 123 0.77 4.18 -12.88
CA VAL A 123 1.39 2.84 -12.89
C VAL A 123 2.91 2.92 -12.73
N GLN A 124 3.56 3.91 -13.33
CA GLN A 124 5.02 4.07 -13.23
C GLN A 124 5.45 4.55 -11.84
N GLY A 125 4.68 5.45 -11.22
CA GLY A 125 4.90 5.89 -9.85
C GLY A 125 4.89 4.73 -8.86
N TRP A 126 3.90 3.83 -8.98
CA TRP A 126 3.84 2.62 -8.15
C TRP A 126 4.95 1.61 -8.46
N ARG A 127 5.29 1.44 -9.74
CA ARG A 127 6.41 0.59 -10.14
C ARG A 127 7.74 1.07 -9.58
N ALA A 128 7.96 2.38 -9.47
CA ALA A 128 9.19 2.95 -8.91
C ALA A 128 9.41 2.54 -7.44
N VAL A 129 8.34 2.31 -6.67
CA VAL A 129 8.42 1.79 -5.29
C VAL A 129 8.36 0.26 -5.20
N GLY A 130 8.29 -0.42 -6.34
CA GLY A 130 8.30 -1.89 -6.44
C GLY A 130 6.93 -2.54 -6.43
N LEU A 131 5.84 -1.76 -6.33
CA LEU A 131 4.48 -2.27 -6.39
C LEU A 131 4.01 -2.37 -7.84
N ARG A 132 3.54 -3.54 -8.25
CA ARG A 132 2.93 -3.72 -9.58
C ARG A 132 1.43 -3.57 -9.46
N VAL A 133 0.90 -2.51 -10.07
CA VAL A 133 -0.55 -2.26 -10.15
C VAL A 133 -1.10 -2.61 -11.53
N ILE A 134 -2.36 -3.01 -11.55
CA ILE A 134 -3.14 -3.29 -12.77
C ILE A 134 -3.80 -1.98 -13.21
N ASP A 135 -3.52 -1.57 -14.44
CA ASP A 135 -4.23 -0.44 -15.05
C ASP A 135 -5.61 -0.90 -15.50
N THR A 136 -6.66 -0.45 -14.81
CA THR A 136 -8.05 -0.80 -15.14
C THR A 136 -8.66 0.10 -16.20
N ASP A 137 -8.11 1.30 -16.43
CA ASP A 137 -8.60 2.19 -17.48
C ASP A 137 -8.10 1.74 -18.86
N ALA A 138 -6.94 1.08 -18.93
CA ALA A 138 -6.48 0.38 -20.13
C ALA A 138 -7.46 -0.71 -20.64
N PHE A 139 -8.37 -1.21 -19.80
CA PHE A 139 -9.42 -2.16 -20.21
C PHE A 139 -10.72 -1.49 -20.69
N LYS A 140 -10.92 -0.19 -20.38
CA LYS A 140 -12.09 0.58 -20.85
C LYS A 140 -11.97 0.95 -22.33
N ASP A 141 -10.75 1.03 -22.86
CA ASP A 141 -10.47 1.34 -24.27
C ASP A 141 -10.41 0.11 -25.21
N GLY A 142 -10.74 -1.08 -24.70
CA GLY A 142 -10.74 -2.33 -25.45
C GLY A 142 -9.39 -3.06 -25.45
N PRO A 143 -9.38 -4.39 -25.67
CA PRO A 143 -8.17 -5.20 -25.60
C PRO A 143 -7.17 -4.81 -26.71
N PRO A 144 -5.85 -4.79 -26.42
CA PRO A 144 -4.84 -4.75 -27.46
C PRO A 144 -4.81 -6.13 -28.13
N PHE A 145 -5.46 -6.25 -29.29
CA PHE A 145 -5.17 -7.31 -30.24
C PHE A 145 -4.14 -6.82 -31.25
#